data_AF-A0A928STI7-F1
#
_entry.id   AF-A0A928STI7-F1
#
_cell.length_a   1.000
_cell.length_b   1.000
_cell.length_c   1.000
_cell.angle_alpha   90.00
_cell.angle_beta   90.00
_cell.angle_gamma   90.00
#
_symmetry.space_group_name_H-M   'P 1'
#
loop_
_entity.id
_entity.type
_entity.pdbx_description
1 polymer ?
#
loop_
_entity_poly.entity_id
_entity_poly.type
_entity_poly.pdbx_seq_one_letter_code
_entity_poly.pdbx_strand_id
1 'polypeptide(L)'
;MGRVRFPPALRPGDAVRVVAPSGPFDRTLCLVGAGYLAKRYRVRFDWSMFEKRGFLAGSDQRRRSELERAIALPEVRAIVAARGGYGLTRIAHATSLAPLARDPKWVVGFSDVTALHVECARLGIASIHAHNCAGLGRGDAVGRAALIDALESPTRPRCFEALQTWHGGHASGTLFGGNLTVLFTLAAAGRLFVPEGAVLFLEDVTESAYRLDRMLSALLVAGALDRVAAVAVGELTDCPTGPHGIPAEDAVRERLAELGVPVVAGVPSGHGRNNAPLVFGSPARVSNGRLEISPG
;
A
#
# COMPACT_ATOMS: atom_id res chain seq x y z
N MET A 1 8.86 -7.15 19.32
CA MET A 1 7.62 -6.60 18.74
C MET A 1 6.47 -7.57 19.00
N GLY A 2 5.27 -7.08 19.30
CA GLY A 2 4.10 -7.94 19.47
C GLY A 2 3.71 -8.64 18.16
N ARG A 3 3.01 -9.78 18.26
CA ARG A 3 2.48 -10.51 17.10
C ARG A 3 1.57 -9.60 16.27
N VAL A 4 1.74 -9.58 14.94
CA VAL A 4 0.85 -8.86 14.01
C VAL A 4 -0.56 -9.43 14.15
N ARG A 5 -1.55 -8.54 14.25
CA ARG A 5 -2.97 -8.87 14.32
C ARG A 5 -3.60 -8.70 12.97
N PHE A 6 -4.20 -9.78 12.48
CA PHE A 6 -4.93 -9.79 11.22
C PHE A 6 -6.40 -9.49 11.50
N PRO A 7 -6.98 -8.47 10.85
CA PRO A 7 -8.43 -8.29 10.88
C PRO A 7 -9.14 -9.56 10.37
N PRO A 8 -10.37 -9.87 10.86
CA PRO A 8 -11.13 -11.00 10.38
C PRO A 8 -11.35 -10.95 8.86
N ALA A 9 -11.38 -12.11 8.22
CA ALA A 9 -11.79 -12.23 6.82
C ALA A 9 -13.22 -11.69 6.65
N LEU A 10 -13.45 -10.94 5.57
CA LEU A 10 -14.79 -10.45 5.25
C LEU A 10 -15.70 -11.59 4.80
N ARG A 11 -16.99 -11.41 5.05
CA ARG A 11 -18.08 -12.24 4.55
C ARG A 11 -19.02 -11.38 3.71
N PRO A 12 -19.70 -11.97 2.72
CA PRO A 12 -20.78 -11.26 2.04
C PRO A 12 -21.81 -10.71 3.04
N GLY A 13 -22.19 -9.45 2.84
CA GLY A 13 -23.05 -8.69 3.75
C GLY A 13 -22.30 -7.84 4.80
N ASP A 14 -20.99 -8.05 5.01
CA ASP A 14 -20.21 -7.22 5.94
C ASP A 14 -20.19 -5.75 5.49
N ALA A 15 -20.07 -4.84 6.46
CA ALA A 15 -20.05 -3.41 6.18
C ALA A 15 -18.65 -2.94 5.74
N VAL A 16 -18.63 -2.23 4.61
CA VAL A 16 -17.42 -1.62 4.02
C VAL A 16 -17.62 -0.13 3.92
N ARG A 17 -16.65 0.65 4.41
CA ARG A 17 -16.64 2.11 4.27
C ARG A 17 -15.66 2.53 3.19
N VAL A 18 -16.14 3.31 2.22
CA VAL A 18 -15.25 4.02 1.29
C VAL A 18 -15.01 5.42 1.82
N VAL A 19 -13.73 5.82 1.88
CA VAL A 19 -13.28 7.12 2.42
C VAL A 19 -12.31 7.79 1.46
N ALA A 20 -12.25 9.12 1.45
CA ALA A 20 -11.38 9.89 0.56
C ALA A 20 -10.30 10.67 1.35
N PRO A 21 -9.29 9.98 1.93
CA PRO A 21 -8.34 10.63 2.82
C PRO A 21 -7.21 11.36 2.07
N SER A 22 -7.13 11.23 0.75
CA SER A 22 -6.02 11.69 -0.09
C SER A 22 -6.48 12.78 -1.09
N GLY A 23 -6.12 12.62 -2.37
CA GLY A 23 -6.42 13.57 -3.44
C GLY A 23 -7.79 13.34 -4.08
N PRO A 24 -8.27 14.28 -4.92
CA PRO A 24 -9.51 14.13 -5.66
C PRO A 24 -9.41 12.99 -6.69
N PHE A 25 -10.56 12.49 -7.11
CA PHE A 25 -10.66 11.32 -7.98
C PHE A 25 -11.85 11.43 -8.94
N ASP A 26 -11.86 10.54 -9.93
CA ASP A 26 -12.98 10.41 -10.85
C ASP A 26 -14.20 9.84 -10.11
N ARG A 27 -15.27 10.65 -10.06
CA ARG A 27 -16.52 10.30 -9.37
C ARG A 27 -17.18 9.07 -9.99
N THR A 28 -17.21 9.00 -11.32
CA THR A 28 -17.86 7.91 -12.05
C THR A 28 -17.15 6.60 -11.78
N LEU A 29 -15.82 6.56 -11.91
CA LEU A 29 -15.03 5.36 -11.61
C LEU A 29 -15.19 4.92 -10.16
N CYS A 30 -15.17 5.86 -9.21
CA CYS A 30 -15.39 5.51 -7.80
C CYS A 30 -16.78 4.90 -7.56
N LEU A 31 -17.84 5.44 -8.17
CA LEU A 31 -19.18 4.90 -8.05
C LEU A 31 -19.32 3.52 -8.72
N VAL A 32 -18.67 3.29 -9.85
CA VAL A 32 -18.61 1.95 -10.48
C VAL A 32 -17.91 0.94 -9.56
N GLY A 33 -16.77 1.32 -8.98
CA GLY A 33 -16.05 0.47 -8.03
C GLY A 33 -16.85 0.19 -6.74
N ALA A 34 -17.52 1.20 -6.20
CA ALA A 34 -18.40 1.05 -5.05
C ALA A 34 -19.59 0.14 -5.37
N GLY A 35 -20.17 0.29 -6.56
CA GLY A 35 -21.23 -0.59 -7.07
C GLY A 35 -20.77 -2.04 -7.25
N TYR A 36 -19.54 -2.26 -7.70
CA TYR A 36 -18.96 -3.61 -7.75
C TYR A 36 -18.87 -4.23 -6.35
N LEU A 37 -18.29 -3.52 -5.38
CA LEU A 37 -18.21 -3.99 -3.98
C LEU A 37 -19.62 -4.21 -3.38
N ALA A 38 -20.59 -3.37 -3.73
CA ALA A 38 -21.96 -3.45 -3.22
C ALA A 38 -22.73 -4.69 -3.69
N LYS A 39 -22.27 -5.40 -4.73
CA LYS A 39 -22.82 -6.72 -5.10
C LYS A 39 -22.56 -7.78 -4.03
N ARG A 40 -21.57 -7.56 -3.16
CA ARG A 40 -21.07 -8.52 -2.16
C ARG A 40 -21.22 -8.00 -0.73
N TYR A 41 -21.01 -6.71 -0.51
CA TYR A 41 -20.90 -6.09 0.81
C TYR A 41 -21.89 -4.94 1.02
N ARG A 42 -22.13 -4.56 2.28
CA ARG A 42 -22.87 -3.33 2.63
C ARG A 42 -21.95 -2.11 2.53
N VAL A 43 -21.80 -1.58 1.32
CA VAL A 43 -20.94 -0.42 1.05
C VAL A 43 -21.61 0.88 1.45
N ARG A 44 -20.90 1.72 2.21
CA ARG A 44 -21.32 3.07 2.60
C ARG A 44 -20.20 4.08 2.38
N PHE A 45 -20.56 5.31 2.04
CA PHE A 45 -19.66 6.46 1.96
C PHE A 45 -20.44 7.74 2.23
N ASP A 46 -19.74 8.84 2.53
CA ASP A 46 -20.35 10.16 2.70
C ASP A 46 -20.17 10.95 1.40
N TRP A 47 -21.20 11.64 0.91
CA TRP A 47 -21.09 12.43 -0.34
C TRP A 47 -20.04 13.55 -0.27
N SER A 48 -19.69 13.99 0.95
CA SER A 48 -18.56 14.90 1.16
C SER A 48 -17.27 14.38 0.51
N MET A 49 -17.09 13.05 0.33
CA MET A 49 -15.93 12.41 -0.29
C MET A 49 -15.51 13.00 -1.64
N PHE A 50 -16.45 13.61 -2.37
CA PHE A 50 -16.23 14.22 -3.68
C PHE A 50 -15.84 15.70 -3.65
N GLU A 51 -15.77 16.33 -2.47
CA GLU A 51 -15.26 17.69 -2.32
C GLU A 51 -13.83 17.81 -2.87
N LYS A 52 -13.51 18.98 -3.42
CA LYS A 52 -12.19 19.28 -3.96
C LYS A 52 -11.66 20.59 -3.38
N ARG A 53 -10.42 20.57 -2.91
CA ARG A 53 -9.67 21.75 -2.49
C ARG A 53 -8.26 21.65 -3.04
N GLY A 54 -8.04 22.21 -4.23
CA GLY A 54 -6.80 22.03 -4.99
C GLY A 54 -6.52 20.55 -5.25
N PHE A 55 -5.34 20.09 -4.86
CA PHE A 55 -4.92 18.69 -4.99
C PHE A 55 -5.46 17.75 -3.89
N LEU A 56 -6.39 18.20 -3.05
CA LEU A 56 -6.95 17.42 -1.93
C LEU A 56 -8.44 17.12 -2.13
N ALA A 57 -8.89 15.95 -1.66
CA ALA A 57 -10.32 15.62 -1.57
C ALA A 57 -11.00 16.33 -0.38
N GLY A 58 -10.98 17.66 -0.36
CA GLY A 58 -11.52 18.48 0.73
C GLY A 58 -10.48 18.84 1.80
N SER A 59 -10.94 19.49 2.88
CA SER A 59 -10.07 19.97 3.96
C SER A 59 -9.46 18.82 4.77
N ASP A 60 -8.33 19.08 5.43
CA ASP A 60 -7.68 18.12 6.34
C ASP A 60 -8.64 17.65 7.44
N GLN A 61 -9.36 18.59 8.04
CA GLN A 61 -10.35 18.30 9.08
C GLN A 61 -11.42 17.34 8.57
N ARG A 62 -11.96 17.59 7.38
CA ARG A 62 -13.01 16.75 6.77
C ARG A 62 -12.47 15.35 6.47
N ARG A 63 -11.32 15.25 5.80
CA ARG A 63 -10.69 13.96 5.42
C ARG A 63 -10.32 13.14 6.66
N ARG A 64 -9.73 13.78 7.67
CA ARG A 64 -9.41 13.14 8.96
C ARG A 64 -10.67 12.68 9.69
N SER A 65 -11.68 13.55 9.80
CA SER A 65 -12.93 13.19 10.50
C SER A 65 -13.66 12.03 9.82
N GLU A 66 -13.67 11.98 8.49
CA GLU A 66 -14.23 10.85 7.73
C GLU A 66 -13.50 9.53 8.05
N LEU A 67 -12.17 9.57 8.08
CA LEU A 67 -11.35 8.42 8.42
C LEU A 67 -11.55 7.97 9.87
N GLU A 68 -11.52 8.89 10.83
CA GLU A 68 -11.75 8.60 12.26
C GLU A 68 -13.15 8.00 12.50
N ARG A 69 -14.19 8.53 11.84
CA ARG A 69 -15.54 7.94 11.90
C ARG A 69 -15.56 6.52 11.37
N ALA A 70 -14.99 6.27 10.18
CA ALA A 70 -14.96 4.93 9.60
C ALA A 70 -14.21 3.91 10.49
N ILE A 71 -13.14 4.37 11.17
CA ILE A 71 -12.38 3.56 12.13
C ILE A 71 -13.21 3.26 13.39
N ALA A 72 -13.93 4.25 13.91
CA ALA A 72 -14.68 4.12 15.15
C ALA A 72 -15.96 3.27 15.06
N LEU A 73 -16.56 3.12 13.86
CA LEU A 73 -17.79 2.35 13.67
C LEU A 73 -17.56 0.84 13.85
N PRO A 74 -18.12 0.18 14.88
CA PRO A 74 -17.84 -1.23 15.19
C PRO A 74 -18.40 -2.21 14.14
N GLU A 75 -19.40 -1.84 13.36
CA GLU A 75 -19.95 -2.70 12.31
C GLU A 75 -19.06 -2.78 11.07
N VAL A 76 -18.16 -1.81 10.86
CA VAL A 76 -17.31 -1.71 9.67
C VAL A 76 -16.15 -2.69 9.75
N ARG A 77 -16.02 -3.57 8.75
CA ARG A 77 -14.98 -4.60 8.68
C ARG A 77 -13.86 -4.28 7.69
N ALA A 78 -14.11 -3.39 6.73
CA ALA A 78 -13.05 -2.82 5.89
C ALA A 78 -13.27 -1.33 5.60
N ILE A 79 -12.16 -0.60 5.52
CA ILE A 79 -12.05 0.78 5.07
C ILE A 79 -11.26 0.76 3.76
N VAL A 80 -11.92 1.15 2.68
CA VAL A 80 -11.33 1.20 1.34
C VAL A 80 -11.11 2.66 0.97
N ALA A 81 -9.88 3.03 0.63
CA ALA A 81 -9.61 4.36 0.11
C ALA A 81 -10.31 4.54 -1.24
N ALA A 82 -10.89 5.72 -1.47
CA ALA A 82 -11.51 6.09 -2.74
C ALA A 82 -10.46 6.17 -3.85
N ARG A 83 -9.32 6.79 -3.52
CA ARG A 83 -8.13 6.97 -4.34
C ARG A 83 -6.94 7.27 -3.42
N GLY A 84 -5.72 7.00 -3.90
CA GLY A 84 -4.50 7.62 -3.37
C GLY A 84 -4.36 9.08 -3.84
N GLY A 85 -3.16 9.48 -4.26
CA GLY A 85 -2.87 10.85 -4.71
C GLY A 85 -1.97 11.56 -3.71
N TYR A 86 -2.46 12.62 -3.07
CA TYR A 86 -1.70 13.33 -2.06
C TYR A 86 -2.60 13.77 -0.91
N GLY A 87 -2.08 13.68 0.31
CA GLY A 87 -2.65 14.36 1.47
C GLY A 87 -2.76 13.51 2.72
N LEU A 88 -2.54 12.19 2.65
CA LEU A 88 -2.50 11.35 3.84
C LEU A 88 -1.30 11.65 4.73
N THR A 89 -0.16 12.02 4.16
CA THR A 89 1.03 12.47 4.91
C THR A 89 0.73 13.67 5.84
N ARG A 90 -0.30 14.48 5.54
CA ARG A 90 -0.74 15.60 6.38
C ARG A 90 -1.60 15.20 7.57
N ILE A 91 -2.31 14.06 7.50
CA ILE A 91 -3.37 13.73 8.47
C ILE A 91 -3.20 12.37 9.15
N ALA A 92 -2.47 11.43 8.55
CA ALA A 92 -2.38 10.05 9.02
C ALA A 92 -1.82 9.98 10.46
N HIS A 93 -0.72 10.68 10.72
CA HIS A 93 -0.06 10.72 12.03
C HIS A 93 -0.94 11.35 13.13
N ALA A 94 -1.88 12.22 12.75
CA ALA A 94 -2.78 12.91 13.68
C ALA A 94 -4.11 12.19 13.86
N THR A 95 -4.44 11.24 12.99
CA THR A 95 -5.70 10.47 13.03
C THR A 95 -5.73 9.59 14.28
N SER A 96 -6.84 9.60 15.02
CA SER A 96 -7.02 8.68 16.14
C SER A 96 -7.22 7.24 15.66
N LEU A 97 -6.15 6.44 15.70
CA LEU A 97 -6.15 5.03 15.31
C LEU A 97 -6.37 4.06 16.49
N ALA A 98 -6.54 4.57 17.71
CA ALA A 98 -6.76 3.74 18.90
C ALA A 98 -7.94 2.74 18.78
N PRO A 99 -9.07 3.05 18.11
CA PRO A 99 -10.11 2.05 17.88
C PRO A 99 -9.66 0.90 16.97
N LEU A 100 -8.79 1.16 15.99
CA LEU A 100 -8.24 0.13 15.11
C LEU A 100 -7.40 -0.88 15.90
N ALA A 101 -6.67 -0.41 16.92
CA ALA A 101 -5.93 -1.26 17.83
C ALA A 101 -6.81 -2.09 18.78
N ARG A 102 -8.09 -1.76 18.95
CA ARG A 102 -9.02 -2.51 19.81
C ARG A 102 -9.86 -3.52 19.01
N ASP A 103 -10.36 -3.09 17.84
CA ASP A 103 -11.12 -3.92 16.90
C ASP A 103 -10.51 -3.76 15.49
N PRO A 104 -9.48 -4.57 15.16
CA PRO A 104 -8.82 -4.48 13.86
C PRO A 104 -9.79 -4.69 12.70
N LYS A 105 -9.72 -3.80 11.71
CA LYS A 105 -10.44 -3.85 10.44
C LYS A 105 -9.47 -3.63 9.28
N TRP A 106 -9.80 -4.14 8.10
CA TRP A 106 -8.93 -4.00 6.95
C TRP A 106 -8.83 -2.55 6.49
N VAL A 107 -7.61 -2.05 6.31
CA VAL A 107 -7.33 -0.80 5.58
C VAL A 107 -6.81 -1.18 4.20
N VAL A 108 -7.47 -0.67 3.16
CA VAL A 108 -7.24 -1.06 1.77
C VAL A 108 -6.94 0.14 0.89
N GLY A 109 -5.86 0.06 0.13
CA GLY A 109 -5.50 1.04 -0.90
C GLY A 109 -4.03 0.87 -1.31
N PHE A 110 -3.51 1.82 -2.07
CA PHE A 110 -2.09 1.85 -2.46
C PHE A 110 -1.67 3.31 -2.71
N SER A 111 -0.42 3.55 -3.14
CA SER A 111 0.10 4.91 -3.38
C SER A 111 0.17 5.71 -2.07
N ASP A 112 -0.43 6.91 -1.99
CA ASP A 112 -0.54 7.74 -0.77
C ASP A 112 -1.08 6.98 0.46
N VAL A 113 -1.86 5.90 0.25
CA VAL A 113 -2.37 5.02 1.32
C VAL A 113 -1.25 4.28 2.06
N THR A 114 -0.03 4.25 1.49
CA THR A 114 1.19 3.82 2.17
C THR A 114 1.36 4.48 3.53
N ALA A 115 0.98 5.75 3.71
CA ALA A 115 1.01 6.39 5.03
C ALA A 115 0.13 5.69 6.07
N LEU A 116 -1.04 5.18 5.69
CA LEU A 116 -1.88 4.37 6.59
C LEU A 116 -1.31 2.96 6.77
N HIS A 117 -0.68 2.37 5.75
CA HIS A 117 0.00 1.07 5.89
C HIS A 117 1.14 1.15 6.92
N VAL A 118 1.91 2.23 6.92
CA VAL A 118 2.96 2.49 7.92
C VAL A 118 2.37 2.65 9.32
N GLU A 119 1.26 3.35 9.47
CA GLU A 119 0.60 3.47 10.78
C GLU A 119 -0.04 2.15 11.25
N CYS A 120 -0.59 1.33 10.34
CA CYS A 120 -1.08 -0.02 10.67
C CYS A 120 0.06 -0.92 11.16
N ALA A 121 1.20 -0.91 10.46
CA ALA A 121 2.39 -1.69 10.85
C ALA A 121 2.88 -1.32 12.25
N ARG A 122 2.90 -0.02 12.59
CA ARG A 122 3.29 0.46 13.92
C ARG A 122 2.34 0.02 15.03
N LEU A 123 1.06 -0.14 14.73
CA LEU A 123 0.06 -0.71 15.66
C LEU A 123 0.09 -2.24 15.71
N GLY A 124 0.95 -2.88 14.90
CA GLY A 124 0.99 -4.32 14.72
C GLY A 124 -0.30 -4.87 14.10
N ILE A 125 -0.83 -4.18 13.08
CA ILE A 125 -2.09 -4.55 12.41
C ILE A 125 -1.82 -4.76 10.91
N ALA A 126 -2.35 -5.86 10.38
CA ALA A 126 -2.26 -6.14 8.95
C ALA A 126 -3.15 -5.20 8.12
N SER A 127 -2.71 -4.89 6.90
CA SER A 127 -3.44 -4.07 5.94
C SER A 127 -3.22 -4.59 4.52
N ILE A 128 -4.02 -4.13 3.56
CA ILE A 128 -3.98 -4.66 2.19
C ILE A 128 -3.57 -3.56 1.22
N HIS A 129 -2.38 -3.71 0.64
CA HIS A 129 -1.96 -2.91 -0.50
C HIS A 129 -2.65 -3.45 -1.76
N ALA A 130 -3.65 -2.74 -2.27
CA ALA A 130 -4.45 -3.16 -3.42
C ALA A 130 -5.15 -1.97 -4.11
N HIS A 131 -5.83 -2.24 -5.23
CA HIS A 131 -6.73 -1.30 -5.87
C HIS A 131 -7.63 -0.55 -4.88
N ASN A 132 -7.59 0.78 -4.95
CA ASN A 132 -8.58 1.66 -4.32
C ASN A 132 -9.93 1.61 -5.07
N CYS A 133 -10.98 2.22 -4.51
CA CYS A 133 -12.33 2.14 -5.05
C CYS A 133 -12.45 2.66 -6.50
N ALA A 134 -11.83 3.79 -6.82
CA ALA A 134 -11.78 4.30 -8.20
C ALA A 134 -10.96 3.37 -9.12
N GLY A 135 -9.88 2.77 -8.58
CA GLY A 135 -9.10 1.73 -9.25
C GLY A 135 -9.94 0.52 -9.63
N LEU A 136 -10.84 0.05 -8.76
CA LEU A 136 -11.79 -1.02 -9.09
C LEU A 136 -12.77 -0.62 -10.20
N GLY A 137 -13.18 0.65 -10.25
CA GLY A 137 -14.00 1.17 -11.34
C GLY A 137 -13.34 1.02 -12.70
N ARG A 138 -12.03 1.29 -12.76
CA ARG A 138 -11.20 1.17 -13.98
C ARG A 138 -10.76 -0.28 -14.26
N GLY A 139 -10.48 -1.06 -13.22
CA GLY A 139 -9.87 -2.38 -13.31
C GLY A 139 -10.76 -3.41 -14.01
N ASP A 140 -10.13 -4.49 -14.48
CA ASP A 140 -10.83 -5.60 -15.12
C ASP A 140 -11.40 -6.61 -14.10
N ALA A 141 -12.01 -7.69 -14.60
CA ALA A 141 -12.60 -8.71 -13.76
C ALA A 141 -11.56 -9.42 -12.86
N VAL A 142 -10.32 -9.58 -13.35
CA VAL A 142 -9.25 -10.28 -12.64
C VAL A 142 -8.79 -9.45 -11.44
N GLY A 143 -8.47 -8.18 -11.65
CA GLY A 143 -8.03 -7.29 -10.56
C GLY A 143 -9.11 -7.09 -9.49
N ARG A 144 -10.38 -7.02 -9.90
CA ARG A 144 -11.52 -6.95 -9.00
C ARG A 144 -11.70 -8.22 -8.18
N ALA A 145 -11.64 -9.39 -8.81
CA ALA A 145 -11.75 -10.68 -8.13
C ALA A 145 -10.57 -10.89 -7.15
N ALA A 146 -9.37 -10.45 -7.52
CA ALA A 146 -8.20 -10.54 -6.66
C ALA A 146 -8.39 -9.76 -5.35
N LEU A 147 -8.99 -8.55 -5.39
CA LEU A 147 -9.29 -7.81 -4.16
C LEU A 147 -10.32 -8.55 -3.29
N ILE A 148 -11.36 -9.13 -3.89
CA ILE A 148 -12.35 -9.92 -3.14
C ILE A 148 -11.67 -11.12 -2.47
N ASP A 149 -10.80 -11.83 -3.18
CA ASP A 149 -10.00 -12.92 -2.60
C ASP A 149 -9.12 -12.44 -1.45
N ALA A 150 -8.47 -11.28 -1.56
CA ALA A 150 -7.67 -10.72 -0.48
C ALA A 150 -8.49 -10.38 0.78
N LEU A 151 -9.74 -9.95 0.61
CA LEU A 151 -10.63 -9.60 1.72
C LEU A 151 -11.28 -10.82 2.37
N GLU A 152 -11.73 -11.80 1.57
CA GLU A 152 -12.45 -12.99 2.06
C GLU A 152 -11.49 -14.16 2.38
N SER A 153 -10.27 -14.14 1.86
CA SER A 153 -9.22 -15.14 2.08
C SER A 153 -7.85 -14.46 2.30
N PRO A 154 -7.70 -13.59 3.31
CA PRO A 154 -6.46 -12.86 3.58
C PRO A 154 -5.29 -13.80 3.92
N THR A 155 -5.59 -14.98 4.48
CA THR A 155 -4.64 -16.04 4.84
C THR A 155 -4.27 -16.97 3.68
N ARG A 156 -4.86 -16.81 2.49
CA ARG A 156 -4.48 -17.61 1.33
C ARG A 156 -3.02 -17.28 0.95
N PRO A 157 -2.13 -18.28 0.82
CA PRO A 157 -0.78 -18.05 0.33
C PRO A 157 -0.80 -17.40 -1.07
N ARG A 158 0.08 -16.43 -1.30
CA ARG A 158 0.28 -15.78 -2.60
C ARG A 158 1.72 -15.99 -3.02
N CYS A 159 1.93 -16.48 -4.23
CA CYS A 159 3.24 -16.71 -4.80
C CYS A 159 3.34 -15.98 -6.14
N PHE A 160 4.41 -15.19 -6.29
CA PHE A 160 4.78 -14.56 -7.55
C PHE A 160 6.07 -15.20 -8.01
N GLU A 161 6.05 -15.82 -9.19
CA GLU A 161 7.17 -16.53 -9.80
C GLU A 161 7.60 -15.83 -11.09
N ALA A 162 8.71 -16.30 -11.69
CA ALA A 162 9.31 -15.70 -12.89
C ALA A 162 9.64 -14.21 -12.72
N LEU A 163 9.95 -13.79 -11.48
CA LEU A 163 10.45 -12.46 -11.19
C LEU A 163 11.91 -12.32 -11.65
N GLN A 164 12.34 -11.10 -11.91
CA GLN A 164 13.76 -10.83 -12.13
C GLN A 164 14.50 -10.90 -10.80
N THR A 165 15.68 -11.53 -10.80
CA THR A 165 16.58 -11.49 -9.64
C THR A 165 17.60 -10.39 -9.87
N TRP A 166 17.53 -9.31 -9.08
CA TRP A 166 18.50 -8.22 -9.11
C TRP A 166 19.67 -8.47 -8.17
N HIS A 167 19.41 -9.07 -7.01
CA HIS A 167 20.42 -9.57 -6.10
C HIS A 167 19.99 -10.93 -5.55
N GLY A 168 20.87 -11.93 -5.68
CA GLY A 168 20.55 -13.31 -5.32
C GLY A 168 20.48 -13.55 -3.81
N GLY A 169 19.91 -14.69 -3.44
CA GLY A 169 19.89 -15.20 -2.07
C GLY A 169 18.49 -15.51 -1.57
N HIS A 170 18.40 -15.75 -0.26
CA HIS A 170 17.16 -16.15 0.41
C HIS A 170 17.00 -15.41 1.73
N ALA A 171 15.83 -14.81 1.93
CA ALA A 171 15.50 -14.15 3.18
C ALA A 171 14.01 -14.22 3.44
N SER A 172 13.63 -14.08 4.70
CA SER A 172 12.23 -14.11 5.14
C SER A 172 12.01 -13.06 6.21
N GLY A 173 10.78 -12.58 6.29
CA GLY A 173 10.47 -11.41 7.07
C GLY A 173 8.99 -11.06 7.09
N THR A 174 8.66 -9.92 7.70
CA THR A 174 7.30 -9.37 7.63
C THR A 174 7.16 -8.53 6.37
N LEU A 175 6.17 -8.82 5.52
CA LEU A 175 5.91 -8.02 4.33
C LEU A 175 5.44 -6.61 4.71
N PHE A 176 6.11 -5.61 4.18
CA PHE A 176 5.88 -4.21 4.51
C PHE A 176 6.31 -3.32 3.34
N GLY A 177 5.71 -2.15 3.16
CA GLY A 177 6.21 -1.15 2.20
C GLY A 177 5.09 -0.39 1.49
N GLY A 178 5.25 -0.18 0.19
CA GLY A 178 4.33 0.56 -0.66
C GLY A 178 5.05 1.54 -1.57
N ASN A 179 4.52 2.76 -1.68
CA ASN A 179 5.04 3.79 -2.56
C ASN A 179 6.34 4.41 -2.03
N LEU A 180 7.42 4.39 -2.81
CA LEU A 180 8.73 4.90 -2.40
C LEU A 180 8.69 6.38 -2.01
N THR A 181 8.06 7.24 -2.81
CA THR A 181 7.91 8.67 -2.51
C THR A 181 7.23 8.93 -1.17
N VAL A 182 6.19 8.15 -0.84
CA VAL A 182 5.50 8.26 0.45
C VAL A 182 6.38 7.75 1.60
N LEU A 183 7.08 6.62 1.43
CA LEU A 183 8.01 6.10 2.44
C LEU A 183 9.13 7.11 2.75
N PHE A 184 9.74 7.70 1.71
CA PHE A 184 10.73 8.77 1.83
C PHE A 184 10.16 9.98 2.58
N THR A 185 8.95 10.43 2.22
CA THR A 185 8.30 11.57 2.88
C THR A 185 8.06 11.31 4.37
N LEU A 186 7.64 10.08 4.73
CA LEU A 186 7.45 9.69 6.12
C LEU A 186 8.79 9.63 6.88
N ALA A 187 9.86 9.17 6.23
CA ALA A 187 11.20 9.14 6.83
C ALA A 187 11.68 10.56 7.14
N ALA A 188 11.56 11.47 6.16
CA ALA A 188 11.91 12.88 6.34
C ALA A 188 11.10 13.56 7.46
N ALA A 189 9.87 13.11 7.70
CA ALA A 189 9.03 13.60 8.80
C ALA A 189 9.30 12.92 10.16
N GLY A 190 10.23 11.95 10.25
CA GLY A 190 10.47 11.17 11.47
C GLY A 190 9.31 10.21 11.81
N ARG A 191 8.51 9.83 10.80
CA ARG A 191 7.28 9.02 10.94
C ARG A 191 7.34 7.69 10.19
N LEU A 192 8.42 7.37 9.48
CA LEU A 192 8.58 6.03 8.92
C LEU A 192 8.79 5.02 10.05
N PHE A 193 8.14 3.86 9.93
CA PHE A 193 8.39 2.70 10.77
C PHE A 193 8.56 1.50 9.88
N VAL A 194 9.71 0.85 9.97
CA VAL A 194 10.03 -0.38 9.25
C VAL A 194 10.11 -1.51 10.28
N PRO A 195 9.31 -2.58 10.14
CA PRO A 195 9.42 -3.75 11.02
C PRO A 195 10.82 -4.36 10.98
N GLU A 196 11.24 -4.95 12.10
CA GLU A 196 12.49 -5.71 12.15
C GLU A 196 12.46 -6.90 11.18
N GLY A 197 13.52 -7.06 10.38
CA GLY A 197 13.61 -8.10 9.37
C GLY A 197 12.53 -7.98 8.29
N ALA A 198 12.17 -6.78 7.84
CA ALA A 198 11.10 -6.59 6.87
C ALA A 198 11.46 -7.18 5.49
N VAL A 199 10.48 -7.78 4.81
CA VAL A 199 10.50 -7.91 3.34
C VAL A 199 9.87 -6.64 2.79
N LEU A 200 10.71 -5.74 2.29
CA LEU A 200 10.30 -4.44 1.80
C LEU A 200 9.73 -4.54 0.38
N PHE A 201 8.47 -4.16 0.21
CA PHE A 201 7.86 -3.95 -1.09
C PHE A 201 7.99 -2.49 -1.51
N LEU A 202 8.47 -2.22 -2.73
CA LEU A 202 8.63 -0.86 -3.28
C LEU A 202 7.98 -0.75 -4.66
N GLU A 203 7.21 0.31 -4.85
CA GLU A 203 6.67 0.71 -6.15
C GLU A 203 6.67 2.25 -6.24
N ASP A 204 6.62 2.81 -7.45
CA ASP A 204 6.41 4.25 -7.61
C ASP A 204 5.83 4.61 -8.99
N VAL A 205 5.46 5.88 -9.17
CA VAL A 205 4.86 6.36 -10.40
C VAL A 205 5.30 7.78 -10.74
N THR A 206 5.45 8.08 -12.03
CA THR A 206 5.73 9.44 -12.56
C THR A 206 7.04 10.08 -12.10
N GLU A 207 7.95 9.31 -11.49
CA GLU A 207 9.22 9.82 -11.01
C GLU A 207 10.35 9.60 -12.02
N SER A 208 11.17 10.62 -12.23
CA SER A 208 12.42 10.50 -12.99
C SER A 208 13.46 9.70 -12.20
N ALA A 209 14.34 8.97 -12.90
CA ALA A 209 15.36 8.11 -12.29
C ALA A 209 16.17 8.79 -11.15
N TYR A 210 16.66 10.03 -11.34
CA TYR A 210 17.43 10.73 -10.30
C TYR A 210 16.64 11.05 -9.03
N ARG A 211 15.31 11.11 -9.10
CA ARG A 211 14.46 11.33 -7.92
C ARG A 211 14.30 10.03 -7.14
N LEU A 212 14.10 8.91 -7.83
CA LEU A 212 14.08 7.58 -7.22
C LEU A 212 15.41 7.30 -6.53
N ASP A 213 16.53 7.56 -7.22
CA ASP A 213 17.87 7.51 -6.66
C ASP A 213 17.98 8.36 -5.39
N ARG A 214 17.68 9.65 -5.47
CA ARG A 214 17.79 10.58 -4.34
C ARG A 214 16.98 10.12 -3.14
N MET A 215 15.78 9.60 -3.35
CA MET A 215 14.92 9.09 -2.27
C MET A 215 15.52 7.85 -1.61
N LEU A 216 16.01 6.89 -2.40
CA LEU A 216 16.66 5.69 -1.88
C LEU A 216 17.98 6.03 -1.17
N SER A 217 18.82 6.87 -1.79
CA SER A 217 20.07 7.37 -1.20
C SER A 217 19.81 8.03 0.16
N ALA A 218 18.78 8.86 0.29
CA ALA A 218 18.42 9.47 1.56
C ALA A 218 17.95 8.45 2.61
N LEU A 219 17.15 7.45 2.20
CA LEU A 219 16.69 6.37 3.09
C LEU A 219 17.85 5.47 3.57
N LEU A 220 18.79 5.17 2.68
CA LEU A 220 19.99 4.37 2.98
C LEU A 220 20.92 5.12 3.94
N VAL A 221 21.28 6.36 3.62
CA VAL A 221 22.17 7.19 4.47
C VAL A 221 21.57 7.45 5.85
N ALA A 222 20.25 7.58 5.95
CA ALA A 222 19.55 7.76 7.22
C ALA A 222 19.45 6.46 8.06
N GLY A 223 19.90 5.31 7.56
CA GLY A 223 19.74 4.00 8.19
C GLY A 223 18.27 3.53 8.26
N ALA A 224 17.39 4.13 7.45
CA ALA A 224 15.95 3.85 7.50
C ALA A 224 15.61 2.44 7.00
N LEU A 225 16.53 1.84 6.23
CA LEU A 225 16.37 0.51 5.62
C LEU A 225 17.25 -0.56 6.27
N ASP A 226 17.99 -0.26 7.34
CA ASP A 226 18.94 -1.20 7.98
C ASP A 226 18.29 -2.49 8.51
N ARG A 227 16.97 -2.43 8.75
CA ARG A 227 16.16 -3.56 9.27
C ARG A 227 15.56 -4.42 8.16
N VAL A 228 15.79 -4.08 6.89
CA VAL A 228 15.23 -4.81 5.75
C VAL A 228 16.04 -6.08 5.52
N ALA A 229 15.35 -7.22 5.44
CA ALA A 229 15.95 -8.52 5.18
C ALA A 229 15.91 -8.92 3.69
N ALA A 230 14.98 -8.36 2.91
CA ALA A 230 14.85 -8.57 1.48
C ALA A 230 14.02 -7.45 0.84
N VAL A 231 14.16 -7.26 -0.47
CA VAL A 231 13.36 -6.30 -1.24
C VAL A 231 12.62 -6.97 -2.38
N ALA A 232 11.37 -6.58 -2.58
CA ALA A 232 10.54 -6.95 -3.71
C ALA A 232 10.06 -5.68 -4.42
N VAL A 233 10.52 -5.47 -5.66
CA VAL A 233 10.21 -4.28 -6.45
C VAL A 233 9.00 -4.57 -7.34
N GLY A 234 7.96 -3.76 -7.16
CA GLY A 234 6.77 -3.71 -7.99
C GLY A 234 6.98 -2.85 -9.24
N GLU A 235 5.88 -2.29 -9.75
CA GLU A 235 5.91 -1.50 -10.97
C GLU A 235 6.45 -0.07 -10.73
N LEU A 236 7.44 0.36 -11.53
CA LEU A 236 7.89 1.75 -11.64
C LEU A 236 7.19 2.40 -12.84
N THR A 237 5.95 2.81 -12.65
CA THR A 237 5.03 3.15 -13.76
C THR A 237 5.22 4.58 -14.24
N ASP A 238 5.21 4.82 -15.55
CA ASP A 238 5.39 6.15 -16.12
C ASP A 238 6.64 6.87 -15.59
N CYS A 239 7.69 6.12 -15.26
CA CYS A 239 8.99 6.62 -14.80
C CYS A 239 9.98 6.64 -15.98
N PRO A 240 9.98 7.69 -16.83
CA PRO A 240 10.78 7.70 -18.04
C PRO A 240 12.28 7.77 -17.73
N THR A 241 13.09 7.16 -18.60
CA THR A 241 14.56 7.31 -18.63
C THR A 241 15.01 8.77 -18.60
N GLY A 242 14.22 9.65 -19.21
CA GLY A 242 14.50 11.09 -19.23
C GLY A 242 15.78 11.44 -20.00
N PRO A 243 16.26 12.69 -19.89
CA PRO A 243 17.38 13.20 -20.69
C PRO A 243 18.74 12.64 -20.28
N HIS A 244 18.84 12.00 -19.11
CA HIS A 244 20.10 11.45 -18.58
C HIS A 244 20.41 10.03 -19.08
N GLY A 245 19.50 9.40 -19.82
CA GLY A 245 19.74 8.08 -20.41
C GLY A 245 19.72 6.91 -19.40
N ILE A 246 19.31 7.15 -18.15
CA ILE A 246 19.29 6.12 -17.09
C ILE A 246 17.85 5.65 -16.87
N PRO A 247 17.53 4.36 -17.15
CA PRO A 247 16.24 3.78 -16.82
C PRO A 247 15.95 3.85 -15.30
N ALA A 248 14.67 4.02 -14.94
CA ALA A 248 14.25 4.07 -13.54
C ALA A 248 14.64 2.79 -12.76
N GLU A 249 14.46 1.62 -13.38
CA GLU A 249 14.84 0.34 -12.80
C GLU A 249 16.35 0.26 -12.53
N ASP A 250 17.18 0.80 -13.41
CA ASP A 250 18.64 0.77 -13.25
C ASP A 250 19.06 1.60 -12.04
N ALA A 251 18.51 2.81 -11.89
CA ALA A 251 18.77 3.68 -10.74
C ALA A 251 18.32 3.02 -9.42
N VAL A 252 17.11 2.44 -9.39
CA VAL A 252 16.61 1.75 -8.19
C VAL A 252 17.46 0.52 -7.88
N ARG A 253 17.78 -0.30 -8.89
CA ARG A 253 18.60 -1.50 -8.74
C ARG A 253 19.98 -1.17 -8.17
N GLU A 254 20.63 -0.14 -8.69
CA GLU A 254 21.94 0.30 -8.23
C GLU A 254 21.93 0.69 -6.75
N ARG A 255 20.95 1.51 -6.34
CA ARG A 255 20.85 1.93 -4.92
C ARG A 255 20.52 0.76 -4.00
N LEU A 256 19.62 -0.14 -4.40
CA LEU A 256 19.24 -1.30 -3.58
C LEU A 256 20.38 -2.32 -3.42
N ALA A 257 21.36 -2.34 -4.32
CA ALA A 257 22.52 -3.23 -4.20
C ALA A 257 23.34 -2.96 -2.92
N GLU A 258 23.34 -1.72 -2.41
CA GLU A 258 24.06 -1.35 -1.19
C GLU A 258 23.55 -2.04 0.07
N LEU A 259 22.30 -2.53 0.06
CA LEU A 259 21.74 -3.25 1.20
C LEU A 259 22.38 -4.65 1.38
N GLY A 260 22.95 -5.24 0.33
CA GLY A 260 23.50 -6.61 0.38
C GLY A 260 22.48 -7.71 0.67
N VAL A 261 21.18 -7.43 0.51
CA VAL A 261 20.07 -8.37 0.75
C VAL A 261 19.49 -8.90 -0.55
N PRO A 262 18.75 -10.02 -0.54
CA PRO A 262 18.06 -10.51 -1.74
C PRO A 262 17.07 -9.47 -2.30
N VAL A 263 17.12 -9.26 -3.61
CA VAL A 263 16.24 -8.33 -4.34
C VAL A 263 15.64 -9.01 -5.55
N VAL A 264 14.31 -9.03 -5.62
CA VAL A 264 13.56 -9.44 -6.80
C VAL A 264 12.74 -8.28 -7.35
N ALA A 265 12.48 -8.26 -8.65
CA ALA A 265 11.72 -7.21 -9.32
C ALA A 265 10.70 -7.78 -10.32
N GLY A 266 9.71 -6.96 -10.67
CA GLY A 266 8.62 -7.34 -11.56
C GLY A 266 7.41 -7.92 -10.84
N VAL A 267 7.25 -7.65 -9.53
CA VAL A 267 6.02 -7.99 -8.83
C VAL A 267 4.86 -7.23 -9.50
N PRO A 268 3.76 -7.89 -9.92
CA PRO A 268 2.68 -7.25 -10.69
C PRO A 268 1.74 -6.43 -9.78
N SER A 269 2.33 -5.50 -9.03
CA SER A 269 1.64 -4.60 -8.11
C SER A 269 2.26 -3.21 -8.18
N GLY A 270 1.42 -2.18 -8.30
CA GLY A 270 1.85 -0.79 -8.44
C GLY A 270 0.81 0.05 -9.18
N HIS A 271 1.27 1.05 -9.92
CA HIS A 271 0.43 2.01 -10.62
C HIS A 271 0.08 1.65 -12.07
N GLY A 272 0.60 0.54 -12.59
CA GLY A 272 0.35 0.06 -13.93
C GLY A 272 -1.01 -0.62 -14.05
N ARG A 273 -1.11 -1.52 -15.02
CA ARG A 273 -2.36 -2.25 -15.29
C ARG A 273 -2.66 -3.26 -14.19
N ASN A 274 -1.62 -3.83 -13.57
CA ASN A 274 -1.74 -4.83 -12.55
C ASN A 274 -1.57 -4.18 -11.17
N ASN A 275 -2.50 -4.47 -10.26
CA ASN A 275 -2.32 -4.14 -8.84
C ASN A 275 -2.74 -5.36 -8.03
N ALA A 276 -1.88 -6.38 -8.06
CA ALA A 276 -2.06 -7.60 -7.30
C ALA A 276 -2.06 -7.26 -5.80
N PRO A 277 -3.08 -7.69 -5.04
CA PRO A 277 -3.15 -7.42 -3.61
C PRO A 277 -1.98 -8.04 -2.83
N LEU A 278 -1.37 -7.23 -1.97
CA LEU A 278 -0.34 -7.65 -1.02
C LEU A 278 -0.87 -7.44 0.40
N VAL A 279 -0.88 -8.50 1.20
CA VAL A 279 -1.32 -8.43 2.61
C VAL A 279 -0.10 -8.06 3.45
N PHE A 280 0.03 -6.77 3.78
CA PHE A 280 1.10 -6.29 4.64
C PHE A 280 0.90 -6.76 6.08
N GLY A 281 2.00 -7.10 6.74
CA GLY A 281 2.02 -7.78 8.03
C GLY A 281 2.13 -9.30 7.92
N SER A 282 1.86 -9.89 6.75
CA SER A 282 2.06 -11.32 6.51
C SER A 282 3.54 -11.72 6.52
N PRO A 283 3.88 -12.94 6.94
CA PRO A 283 5.19 -13.52 6.68
C PRO A 283 5.42 -13.61 5.17
N ALA A 284 6.59 -13.20 4.71
CA ALA A 284 7.01 -13.30 3.33
C ALA A 284 8.42 -13.86 3.20
N ARG A 285 8.70 -14.49 2.06
CA ARG A 285 10.00 -15.03 1.68
C ARG A 285 10.35 -14.54 0.29
N VAL A 286 11.57 -14.06 0.14
CA VAL A 286 12.18 -13.76 -1.16
C VAL A 286 13.25 -14.81 -1.43
N SER A 287 13.22 -15.35 -2.64
CA SER A 287 14.23 -16.22 -3.21
C SER A 287 14.44 -15.85 -4.68
N ASN A 288 15.48 -16.35 -5.32
CA ASN A 288 15.74 -16.09 -6.74
C ASN A 288 14.48 -16.29 -7.59
N GLY A 289 14.04 -15.20 -8.24
CA GLY A 289 12.89 -15.15 -9.12
C GLY A 289 11.53 -15.35 -8.47
N ARG A 290 11.41 -15.25 -7.13
CA ARG A 290 10.18 -15.57 -6.42
C ARG A 290 9.95 -14.73 -5.16
N LEU A 291 8.69 -14.31 -4.98
CA LEU A 291 8.15 -13.74 -3.75
C LEU A 291 6.99 -14.61 -3.26
N GLU A 292 7.09 -15.11 -2.04
CA GLU A 292 6.03 -15.87 -1.37
C GLU A 292 5.49 -15.08 -0.19
N ILE A 293 4.17 -15.01 -0.06
CA ILE A 293 3.46 -14.38 1.04
C ILE A 293 2.60 -15.46 1.68
N SER A 294 2.92 -15.80 2.92
CA SER A 294 2.24 -16.84 3.68
C SER A 294 1.13 -16.25 4.55
N PRO A 295 0.15 -17.07 4.99
CA PRO A 295 -0.74 -16.70 6.08
C PRO A 295 0.03 -16.27 7.33
N GLY A 296 -0.48 -15.27 8.04
CA GLY A 296 -0.02 -14.89 9.38
C GLY A 296 -0.95 -15.32 10.51
#